data_AF-A0A3A5V8T0-F1
#
_entry.id   AF-A0A3A5V8T0-F1
#
_cell.length_a   1.000
_cell.length_b   1.000
_cell.length_c   1.000
_cell.angle_alpha   90.00
_cell.angle_beta   90.00
_cell.angle_gamma   90.00
#
_symmetry.space_group_name_H-M   'P 1'
#
loop_
_entity.id
_entity.type
_entity.pdbx_description
1 polymer ?
#
loop_
_entity_poly.entity_id
_entity_poly.type
_entity_poly.pdbx_seq_one_letter_code
_entity_poly.pdbx_strand_id
1 'polypeptide(L)'
;MWSVILDFFIGAIVAYMITRVPYLTFPRLKSWNDHFPPHPEPIYVDAYLIQRVLHMRLFYWLGLVFAIIPLVFGWMSMSYGSPAIGFGLWCVSGWLILSRLTGFISDEDPPWTKQLAMHLQLVRNKADSEKSCCNLPYPVWQVTCVRCTNCGSKLLNKPRPDLGRRRSDGFIRGFFRLIVTDGRPIVASEEE
;
A
#
# COMPACT_ATOMS: atom_id res chain seq x y z
N MET A 1 36.11 3.43 11.74
CA MET A 1 34.94 4.34 11.81
C MET A 1 34.03 4.18 10.60
N TRP A 2 34.53 4.31 9.36
CA TRP A 2 33.73 4.10 8.14
C TRP A 2 33.08 2.70 8.03
N SER A 3 33.78 1.63 8.43
CA SER A 3 33.24 0.27 8.44
C SER A 3 31.99 0.13 9.31
N VAL A 4 32.03 0.69 10.53
CA VAL A 4 30.90 0.67 11.48
C VAL A 4 29.68 1.40 10.90
N ILE A 5 29.91 2.52 10.23
CA ILE A 5 28.84 3.29 9.59
C ILE A 5 28.23 2.50 8.43
N LEU A 6 29.05 1.88 7.59
CA LEU A 6 28.59 1.06 6.47
C LEU A 6 27.78 -0.14 6.96
N ASP A 7 28.28 -0.85 7.97
CA ASP A 7 27.59 -1.98 8.60
C ASP A 7 26.20 -1.59 9.11
N PHE A 8 26.09 -0.43 9.79
CA PHE A 8 24.81 0.10 10.24
C PHE A 8 23.84 0.33 9.08
N PHE A 9 24.29 1.01 8.00
CA PHE A 9 23.44 1.27 6.85
C PHE A 9 23.04 0.01 6.10
N ILE A 10 23.93 -0.99 6.00
CA ILE A 10 23.61 -2.29 5.43
C ILE A 10 22.48 -2.95 6.23
N GLY A 11 22.62 -3.00 7.57
CA GLY A 11 21.57 -3.51 8.45
C GLY A 11 20.24 -2.76 8.29
N ALA A 12 20.30 -1.42 8.25
CA ALA A 12 19.13 -0.57 8.08
C ALA A 12 18.41 -0.81 6.74
N ILE A 13 19.16 -0.88 5.63
CA ILE A 13 18.61 -1.14 4.29
C ILE A 13 18.00 -2.55 4.22
N VAL A 14 18.67 -3.54 4.79
CA VAL A 14 18.17 -4.92 4.81
C VAL A 14 16.85 -5.01 5.59
N ALA A 15 16.77 -4.44 6.79
CA ALA A 15 15.51 -4.39 7.55
C ALA A 15 14.41 -3.62 6.81
N TYR A 16 14.75 -2.49 6.21
CA TYR A 16 13.83 -1.68 5.42
C TYR A 16 13.21 -2.46 4.26
N MET A 17 14.01 -3.30 3.59
CA MET A 17 13.59 -4.12 2.46
C MET A 17 12.74 -5.31 2.92
N ILE A 18 13.21 -6.06 3.93
CA ILE A 18 12.51 -7.25 4.46
C ILE A 18 11.10 -6.89 4.92
N THR A 19 10.97 -5.81 5.70
CA THR A 19 9.67 -5.37 6.25
C THR A 19 8.66 -4.96 5.19
N ARG A 20 9.12 -4.59 3.98
CA ARG A 20 8.24 -4.21 2.85
C ARG A 20 8.00 -5.32 1.84
N VAL A 21 8.65 -6.47 1.96
CA VAL A 21 8.43 -7.62 1.06
C VAL A 21 6.93 -7.95 0.92
N PRO A 22 6.13 -8.06 2.01
CA PRO A 22 4.73 -8.45 1.90
C PRO A 22 3.91 -7.54 1.00
N TYR A 23 4.17 -6.23 1.10
CA TYR A 23 3.47 -5.21 0.33
C TYR A 23 4.00 -5.10 -1.11
N LEU A 24 5.31 -5.25 -1.30
CA LEU A 24 5.94 -5.04 -2.60
C LEU A 24 5.78 -6.26 -3.52
N THR A 25 5.82 -7.49 -3.01
CA THR A 25 5.91 -8.70 -3.84
C THR A 25 4.59 -9.45 -3.95
N PHE A 26 3.94 -9.80 -2.84
CA PHE A 26 2.77 -10.69 -2.84
C PHE A 26 1.60 -10.20 -3.70
N PRO A 27 1.19 -8.92 -3.65
CA PRO A 27 0.10 -8.42 -4.48
C PRO A 27 0.40 -8.51 -5.98
N ARG A 28 1.69 -8.52 -6.36
CA ARG A 28 2.16 -8.42 -7.76
C ARG A 28 2.37 -9.78 -8.42
N LEU A 29 2.22 -10.87 -7.67
CA LEU A 29 2.23 -12.22 -8.22
C LEU A 29 1.10 -12.39 -9.25
N LYS A 30 1.37 -13.15 -10.31
CA LYS A 30 0.46 -13.29 -11.47
C LYS A 30 -0.94 -13.75 -11.02
N SER A 31 -0.99 -14.78 -10.18
CA SER A 31 -2.22 -15.38 -9.66
C SER A 31 -3.15 -14.41 -8.90
N TRP A 32 -2.61 -13.30 -8.40
CA TRP A 32 -3.38 -12.31 -7.64
C TRP A 32 -3.86 -11.11 -8.47
N ASN A 33 -3.44 -11.00 -9.74
CA ASN A 33 -3.67 -9.84 -10.59
C ASN A 33 -4.44 -10.14 -11.88
N ASP A 34 -4.91 -11.38 -12.09
CA ASP A 34 -5.56 -11.77 -13.36
C ASP A 34 -6.83 -10.96 -13.67
N HIS A 35 -7.51 -10.42 -12.66
CA HIS A 35 -8.74 -9.63 -12.81
C HIS A 35 -8.48 -8.11 -12.93
N PHE A 36 -7.24 -7.65 -12.77
CA PHE A 36 -6.93 -6.22 -12.72
C PHE A 36 -6.11 -5.77 -13.93
N PRO A 37 -6.55 -4.72 -14.65
CA PRO A 37 -5.74 -4.14 -15.71
C PRO A 37 -4.44 -3.54 -15.15
N PRO A 38 -3.37 -3.41 -15.95
CA PRO A 38 -2.14 -2.78 -15.50
C PRO A 38 -2.36 -1.31 -15.10
N HIS A 39 -1.65 -0.84 -14.08
CA HIS A 39 -1.63 0.60 -13.77
C HIS A 39 -0.95 1.36 -14.92
N PRO A 40 -1.51 2.48 -15.42
CA PRO A 40 -2.47 3.39 -14.77
C PRO A 40 -3.97 3.21 -15.11
N GLU A 41 -4.35 2.18 -15.86
CA GLU A 41 -5.72 2.03 -16.38
C GLU A 41 -6.80 2.09 -15.27
N PRO A 42 -8.00 2.64 -15.58
CA PRO A 42 -9.13 2.70 -14.66
C PRO A 42 -9.62 1.28 -14.33
N ILE A 43 -10.27 1.13 -13.17
CA ILE A 43 -10.77 -0.17 -12.69
C ILE A 43 -12.25 0.00 -12.36
N TYR A 44 -13.08 -0.96 -12.72
CA TYR A 44 -14.48 -0.96 -12.32
C TYR A 44 -14.63 -1.08 -10.80
N VAL A 45 -15.63 -0.39 -10.24
CA VAL A 45 -15.96 -0.51 -8.81
C VAL A 45 -16.81 -1.75 -8.60
N ASP A 46 -16.15 -2.90 -8.51
CA ASP A 46 -16.76 -4.22 -8.35
C ASP A 46 -16.39 -4.87 -6.99
N ALA A 47 -16.95 -6.06 -6.75
CA ALA A 47 -16.64 -6.82 -5.54
C ALA A 47 -15.15 -7.19 -5.44
N TYR A 48 -14.50 -7.48 -6.58
CA TYR A 48 -13.08 -7.83 -6.63
C TYR A 48 -12.19 -6.66 -6.20
N LEU A 49 -12.50 -5.43 -6.62
CA LEU A 49 -11.80 -4.23 -6.18
C LEU A 49 -11.89 -4.04 -4.66
N ILE A 50 -13.08 -4.21 -4.09
CA ILE A 50 -13.30 -4.06 -2.65
C ILE A 50 -12.51 -5.12 -1.88
N GLN A 51 -12.55 -6.37 -2.34
CA GLN A 51 -11.73 -7.45 -1.80
C GLN A 51 -10.24 -7.11 -1.91
N ARG A 52 -9.81 -6.52 -3.02
CA ARG A 52 -8.42 -6.13 -3.24
C ARG A 52 -7.94 -5.04 -2.29
N VAL A 53 -8.76 -4.04 -2.00
CA VAL A 53 -8.44 -3.01 -0.99
C VAL A 53 -8.23 -3.66 0.39
N LEU A 54 -9.07 -4.63 0.76
CA LEU A 54 -8.93 -5.35 2.02
C LEU A 54 -7.67 -6.24 2.06
N HIS A 55 -7.32 -6.90 0.94
CA HIS A 55 -6.06 -7.65 0.83
C HIS A 55 -4.84 -6.75 0.95
N MET A 56 -4.84 -5.58 0.29
CA MET A 56 -3.75 -4.61 0.43
C MET A 56 -3.59 -4.12 1.88
N ARG A 57 -4.71 -3.91 2.58
CA ARG A 57 -4.72 -3.64 4.02
C ARG A 57 -4.09 -4.79 4.81
N LEU A 58 -4.44 -6.04 4.52
CA LEU A 58 -3.84 -7.20 5.17
C LEU A 58 -2.31 -7.23 4.96
N PHE A 59 -1.83 -7.04 3.72
CA PHE A 59 -0.39 -7.03 3.43
C PHE A 59 0.36 -5.89 4.12
N TYR A 60 -0.27 -4.73 4.26
CA TYR A 60 0.27 -3.60 5.04
C TYR A 60 0.52 -3.99 6.50
N TRP A 61 -0.43 -4.69 7.13
CA TRP A 61 -0.29 -5.18 8.51
C TRP A 61 0.63 -6.38 8.63
N LEU A 62 0.71 -7.23 7.60
CA LEU A 62 1.66 -8.34 7.53
C LEU A 62 3.12 -7.86 7.61
N GLY A 63 3.39 -6.61 7.21
CA GLY A 63 4.69 -5.95 7.44
C GLY A 63 5.15 -5.96 8.90
N LEU A 64 4.24 -5.90 9.88
CA LEU A 64 4.59 -6.01 11.30
C LEU A 64 5.12 -7.40 11.66
N VAL A 65 4.52 -8.45 11.10
CA VAL A 65 5.01 -9.82 11.29
C VAL A 65 6.40 -9.98 10.67
N PHE A 66 6.60 -9.40 9.49
CA PHE A 66 7.90 -9.40 8.83
C PHE A 66 8.95 -8.54 9.55
N ALA A 67 8.55 -7.58 10.40
CA ALA A 67 9.47 -6.81 11.24
C ALA A 67 10.07 -7.64 12.38
N ILE A 68 9.42 -8.73 12.79
CA ILE A 68 9.95 -9.65 13.82
C ILE A 68 11.25 -10.30 13.34
N ILE A 69 11.35 -10.63 12.04
CA ILE A 69 12.54 -11.27 11.45
C ILE A 69 13.80 -10.41 11.68
N PRO A 70 13.91 -9.19 11.15
CA PRO A 70 15.08 -8.34 11.37
C PRO A 70 15.25 -7.92 12.84
N LEU A 71 14.20 -7.86 13.67
CA LEU A 71 14.37 -7.64 15.12
C LEU A 71 15.13 -8.79 15.79
N VAL A 72 14.73 -10.03 15.51
CA VAL A 72 15.35 -11.23 16.08
C VAL A 72 16.79 -11.39 15.56
N PHE A 73 17.00 -11.24 14.25
CA PHE A 73 18.34 -11.24 13.67
C PHE A 73 19.20 -10.08 14.16
N GLY A 74 18.61 -8.89 14.34
CA GLY A 74 19.27 -7.72 14.89
C GLY A 74 19.77 -7.97 16.31
N TRP A 75 18.92 -8.55 17.16
CA TRP A 75 19.28 -8.98 18.51
C TRP A 75 20.42 -10.00 18.51
N MET A 76 20.32 -11.06 17.69
CA MET A 76 21.39 -12.06 17.60
C MET A 76 22.71 -11.46 17.10
N SER A 77 22.66 -10.56 16.12
CA SER A 77 23.86 -9.89 15.58
C SER A 77 24.53 -8.98 16.62
N MET A 78 23.77 -8.36 17.52
CA MET A 78 24.35 -7.58 18.62
C MET A 78 25.06 -8.47 19.65
N SER A 79 24.53 -9.66 19.92
CA SER A 79 25.10 -10.58 20.91
C SER A 79 26.30 -11.38 20.39
N TYR A 80 26.29 -11.78 19.11
CA TYR A 80 27.25 -12.75 18.57
C TYR A 80 27.97 -12.30 17.30
N GLY A 81 27.56 -11.19 16.68
CA GLY A 81 28.03 -10.76 15.36
C GLY A 81 28.56 -9.33 15.35
N SER A 82 28.25 -8.59 14.28
CA SER A 82 28.55 -7.15 14.21
C SER A 82 27.45 -6.37 14.96
N PRO A 83 27.80 -5.64 16.04
CA PRO A 83 26.83 -4.83 16.75
C PRO A 83 26.23 -3.72 15.88
N ALA A 84 27.01 -3.18 14.94
CA ALA A 84 26.57 -2.11 14.05
C ALA A 84 25.46 -2.56 13.09
N ILE A 85 25.63 -3.73 12.46
CA ILE A 85 24.60 -4.35 11.61
C ILE A 85 23.35 -4.65 12.42
N GLY A 86 23.54 -5.26 13.61
CA GLY A 86 22.45 -5.63 14.49
C GLY A 86 21.62 -4.44 14.93
N PHE A 87 22.29 -3.34 15.28
CA PHE A 87 21.65 -2.09 15.64
C PHE A 87 20.87 -1.47 14.47
N GLY A 88 21.42 -1.48 13.25
CA GLY A 88 20.72 -1.02 12.04
C GLY A 88 19.43 -1.79 11.77
N LEU A 89 19.49 -3.13 11.87
CA LEU A 89 18.32 -4.00 11.73
C LEU A 89 17.26 -3.70 12.80
N TRP A 90 17.70 -3.55 14.05
CA TRP A 90 16.81 -3.34 15.19
C TRP A 90 16.13 -1.97 15.16
N CYS A 91 16.87 -0.90 14.88
CA CYS A 91 16.34 0.47 14.81
C CYS A 91 15.26 0.63 13.73
N VAL A 92 15.51 0.17 12.50
CA VAL A 92 14.55 0.33 11.40
C VAL A 92 13.28 -0.48 11.64
N SER A 93 13.42 -1.70 12.15
CA SER A 93 12.28 -2.59 12.40
C SER A 93 11.45 -2.13 13.60
N GLY A 94 12.13 -1.67 14.66
CA GLY A 94 11.50 -1.04 15.81
C GLY A 94 10.77 0.24 15.42
N TRP A 95 11.39 1.09 14.58
CA TRP A 95 10.75 2.29 14.05
C TRP A 95 9.49 1.97 13.25
N LEU A 96 9.51 0.93 12.41
CA LEU A 96 8.32 0.51 11.68
C LEU A 96 7.19 0.11 12.63
N ILE A 97 7.46 -0.71 13.65
CA ILE A 97 6.44 -1.10 14.64
C ILE A 97 5.89 0.15 15.36
N LEU A 98 6.75 1.04 15.83
CA LEU A 98 6.34 2.28 16.48
C LEU A 98 5.51 3.17 15.56
N SER A 99 5.92 3.38 14.30
CA SER A 99 5.17 4.19 13.33
C SER A 99 3.77 3.63 13.05
N ARG A 100 3.63 2.30 13.01
CA ARG A 100 2.33 1.64 12.80
C ARG A 100 1.44 1.70 14.03
N LEU A 101 2.03 1.57 15.24
CA LEU A 101 1.29 1.65 16.50
C LEU A 101 0.83 3.08 16.79
N THR A 102 1.70 4.07 16.57
CA THR A 102 1.38 5.49 16.71
C THR A 102 0.36 5.95 15.67
N GLY A 103 0.32 5.33 14.48
CA GLY A 103 -0.73 5.55 13.48
C GLY A 103 -2.14 5.13 13.92
N PHE A 104 -2.32 4.42 15.04
CA PHE A 104 -3.65 4.25 15.64
C PHE A 104 -4.09 5.46 16.47
N ILE A 105 -3.14 6.27 16.92
CA ILE A 105 -3.36 7.43 17.78
C ILE A 105 -3.38 8.71 16.93
N SER A 106 -2.54 8.76 15.90
CA SER A 106 -2.51 9.83 14.91
C SER A 106 -3.57 9.58 13.84
N ASP A 107 -4.20 10.64 13.34
CA ASP A 107 -5.18 10.61 12.24
C ASP A 107 -4.54 10.30 10.86
N GLU A 108 -3.27 9.88 10.85
CA GLU A 108 -2.57 9.41 9.65
C GLU A 108 -2.96 7.97 9.30
N ASP A 109 -4.13 7.85 8.68
CA ASP A 109 -4.64 6.57 8.21
C ASP A 109 -3.76 5.94 7.12
N PRO A 110 -3.63 4.60 7.09
CA PRO A 110 -2.97 3.91 5.99
C PRO A 110 -3.74 4.13 4.68
N PRO A 111 -3.07 4.03 3.50
CA PRO A 111 -3.75 4.27 2.22
C PRO A 111 -4.88 3.25 1.93
N TRP A 112 -4.88 2.09 2.57
CA TRP A 112 -5.94 1.06 2.46
C TRP A 112 -6.69 0.88 3.78
N THR A 113 -7.74 1.66 4.00
CA THR A 113 -8.60 1.55 5.19
C THR A 113 -9.86 0.72 4.93
N LYS A 114 -10.47 0.23 6.01
CA LYS A 114 -11.82 -0.37 5.96
C LYS A 114 -12.85 0.65 5.46
N GLN A 115 -12.71 1.91 5.88
CA GLN A 115 -13.60 2.99 5.49
C GLN A 115 -13.57 3.22 3.97
N LEU A 116 -12.39 3.18 3.33
CA LEU A 116 -12.27 3.27 1.88
C LEU A 116 -13.04 2.15 1.17
N ALA A 117 -12.91 0.90 1.64
CA ALA A 117 -13.67 -0.23 1.12
C ALA A 117 -15.19 -0.05 1.30
N MET A 118 -15.63 0.48 2.44
CA MET A 118 -17.03 0.80 2.70
C MET A 118 -17.55 1.92 1.78
N HIS A 119 -16.76 2.98 1.56
CA HIS A 119 -17.13 4.06 0.63
C HIS A 119 -17.30 3.54 -0.79
N LEU A 120 -16.43 2.65 -1.26
CA LEU A 120 -16.57 1.99 -2.57
C LEU A 120 -17.82 1.10 -2.63
N GLN A 121 -18.13 0.36 -1.55
CA GLN A 121 -19.37 -0.42 -1.47
C GLN A 121 -20.60 0.48 -1.51
N LEU A 122 -20.57 1.65 -0.85
CA LEU A 122 -21.67 2.62 -0.90
C LEU A 122 -21.84 3.20 -2.31
N VAL A 123 -20.76 3.48 -3.04
CA VAL A 123 -20.82 3.91 -4.44
C VAL A 123 -21.49 2.85 -5.30
N ARG A 124 -21.11 1.58 -5.13
CA ARG A 124 -21.73 0.45 -5.82
C ARG A 124 -23.22 0.32 -5.48
N ASN A 125 -23.58 0.33 -4.20
CA ASN A 125 -24.96 0.25 -3.76
C ASN A 125 -25.81 1.41 -4.31
N LYS A 126 -25.24 2.63 -4.40
CA LYS A 126 -25.92 3.78 -5.02
C LYS A 126 -26.11 3.59 -6.51
N ALA A 127 -25.12 3.04 -7.21
CA ALA A 127 -25.22 2.74 -8.64
C ALA A 127 -26.33 1.71 -8.93
N ASP A 128 -26.50 0.71 -8.07
CA ASP A 128 -27.55 -0.31 -8.24
C ASP A 128 -28.94 0.14 -7.75
N SER A 129 -29.04 1.32 -7.13
CA SER A 129 -30.29 1.85 -6.54
C SER A 129 -31.04 2.81 -7.46
N GLU A 130 -32.27 3.16 -7.08
CA GLU A 130 -33.04 4.24 -7.72
C GLU A 130 -32.35 5.62 -7.66
N LYS A 131 -31.41 5.81 -6.71
CA LYS A 131 -30.59 7.02 -6.59
C LYS A 131 -29.33 6.98 -7.48
N SER A 132 -29.36 6.16 -8.52
CA SER A 132 -28.27 6.06 -9.48
C SER A 132 -28.07 7.38 -10.24
N CYS A 133 -26.84 7.61 -10.70
CA CYS A 133 -26.48 8.83 -11.43
C CYS A 133 -27.03 8.88 -12.87
N CYS A 134 -27.39 7.74 -13.46
CA CYS A 134 -27.94 7.60 -14.80
C CYS A 134 -28.56 6.21 -14.97
N ASN A 135 -29.33 5.99 -16.05
CA ASN A 135 -30.00 4.71 -16.34
C ASN A 135 -29.09 3.49 -16.44
N LEU A 136 -27.81 3.69 -16.79
CA LEU A 136 -26.81 2.62 -16.90
C LEU A 136 -25.50 3.05 -16.22
N PRO A 137 -25.44 2.99 -14.88
CA PRO A 137 -24.29 3.51 -14.13
C PRO A 137 -23.13 2.51 -14.15
N TYR A 138 -22.01 2.94 -14.75
CA TYR A 138 -20.77 2.16 -14.78
C TYR A 138 -19.66 2.90 -14.02
N PRO A 139 -19.59 2.73 -12.68
CA PRO A 139 -18.59 3.39 -11.85
C PRO A 139 -17.19 2.81 -12.10
N VAL A 140 -16.23 3.68 -12.42
CA VAL A 140 -14.81 3.34 -12.56
C VAL A 140 -13.95 4.22 -11.66
N TRP A 141 -12.97 3.61 -11.01
CA TRP A 141 -11.96 4.30 -10.23
C TRP A 141 -10.78 4.68 -11.11
N GLN A 142 -10.73 5.97 -11.45
CA GLN A 142 -9.61 6.59 -12.13
C GLN A 142 -8.48 6.89 -11.12
N VAL A 143 -7.41 7.56 -11.55
CA VAL A 143 -6.28 7.88 -10.67
C VAL A 143 -6.70 8.84 -9.54
N THR A 144 -7.56 9.81 -9.85
CA THR A 144 -7.91 10.92 -8.95
C THR A 144 -9.24 10.73 -8.21
N CYS A 145 -10.21 10.08 -8.83
CA CYS A 145 -11.56 9.93 -8.27
C CYS A 145 -12.32 8.76 -8.92
N VAL A 146 -13.46 8.41 -8.33
CA VAL A 146 -14.42 7.48 -8.92
C VAL A 146 -15.42 8.28 -9.74
N ARG A 147 -15.56 7.92 -11.02
CA ARG A 147 -16.49 8.56 -11.95
C ARG A 147 -17.35 7.51 -12.65
N CYS A 148 -18.56 7.89 -13.04
CA CYS A 148 -19.35 7.08 -13.96
C CYS A 148 -18.80 7.26 -15.39
N THR A 149 -18.57 6.17 -16.12
CA THR A 149 -18.14 6.24 -17.53
C THR A 149 -19.21 6.78 -18.45
N ASN A 150 -20.49 6.52 -18.15
CA ASN A 150 -21.60 6.86 -19.03
C ASN A 150 -22.03 8.33 -18.91
N CYS A 151 -22.23 8.83 -17.68
CA CYS A 151 -22.68 10.21 -17.44
C CYS A 151 -21.56 11.17 -16.96
N GLY A 152 -20.34 10.66 -16.72
CA GLY A 152 -19.21 11.48 -16.28
C GLY A 152 -19.28 12.00 -14.84
N SER A 153 -20.39 11.75 -14.12
CA SER A 153 -20.59 12.24 -12.75
C SER A 153 -19.53 11.73 -11.79
N LYS A 154 -19.08 12.60 -10.88
CA LYS A 154 -18.10 12.28 -9.84
C LYS A 154 -18.84 11.62 -8.66
N LEU A 155 -18.56 10.35 -8.40
CA LEU A 155 -19.26 9.55 -7.39
C LEU A 155 -18.52 9.53 -6.04
N LEU A 156 -17.18 9.60 -6.08
CA LEU A 156 -16.33 9.65 -4.89
C LEU A 156 -15.05 10.43 -5.17
N ASN A 157 -14.80 11.49 -4.40
CA ASN A 157 -13.58 12.30 -4.47
C ASN A 157 -12.45 11.68 -3.63
N LYS A 158 -12.00 10.48 -3.97
CA LYS A 158 -10.83 9.86 -3.33
C LYS A 158 -9.82 9.37 -4.38
N PRO A 159 -8.56 9.82 -4.30
CA PRO A 159 -7.51 9.34 -5.19
C PRO A 159 -7.23 7.87 -4.92
N ARG A 160 -6.87 7.15 -5.97
CA ARG A 160 -6.69 5.70 -5.93
C ARG A 160 -5.30 5.38 -5.35
N PRO A 161 -5.21 4.69 -4.19
CA PRO A 161 -3.94 4.21 -3.68
C PRO A 161 -3.38 3.12 -4.60
N ASP A 162 -2.11 2.75 -4.42
CA ASP A 162 -1.55 1.62 -5.16
C ASP A 162 -2.31 0.33 -4.83
N LEU A 163 -2.73 -0.45 -5.82
CA LEU A 163 -3.49 -1.69 -5.59
C LEU A 163 -2.64 -2.93 -5.81
N GLY A 164 -1.31 -2.81 -5.77
CA GLY A 164 -0.42 -3.94 -6.04
C GLY A 164 -0.50 -4.46 -7.48
N ARG A 165 -0.97 -3.62 -8.42
CA ARG A 165 -1.12 -4.00 -9.82
C ARG A 165 0.23 -3.96 -10.52
N ARG A 166 0.36 -4.72 -11.60
CA ARG A 166 1.49 -4.59 -12.52
C ARG A 166 1.49 -3.17 -13.10
N ARG A 167 2.63 -2.50 -13.08
CA ARG A 167 2.79 -1.15 -13.63
C ARG A 167 3.33 -1.23 -15.05
N SER A 168 2.84 -0.36 -15.92
CA SER A 168 3.39 -0.17 -17.27
C SER A 168 4.78 0.46 -17.27
N ASP A 169 5.15 1.17 -16.20
CA ASP A 169 6.41 1.95 -16.06
C ASP A 169 7.70 1.09 -15.97
N GLY A 170 7.58 -0.24 -16.05
CA GLY A 170 8.67 -1.19 -15.83
C GLY A 170 8.90 -1.55 -14.36
N PHE A 171 9.50 -2.72 -14.12
CA PHE A 171 9.65 -3.30 -12.77
C PHE A 171 10.48 -2.41 -11.82
N ILE A 172 11.65 -1.95 -12.26
CA ILE A 172 12.62 -1.22 -11.41
C ILE A 172 12.09 0.16 -11.02
N ARG A 173 11.62 0.95 -11.99
CA ARG A 173 11.07 2.29 -11.74
C ARG A 173 9.81 2.22 -10.88
N GLY A 174 8.95 1.24 -11.15
CA GLY A 174 7.78 0.99 -10.33
C GLY A 174 8.13 0.66 -8.88
N PHE A 175 9.12 -0.21 -8.67
CA PHE A 175 9.57 -0.62 -7.34
C PHE A 175 10.16 0.55 -6.54
N PHE A 176 11.05 1.34 -7.14
CA PHE A 176 11.64 2.52 -6.48
C PHE A 176 10.56 3.54 -6.09
N ARG A 177 9.60 3.80 -6.98
CA ARG A 177 8.49 4.72 -6.69
C ARG A 177 7.67 4.26 -5.48
N LEU A 178 7.40 2.96 -5.36
CA LEU A 178 6.62 2.41 -4.24
C LEU A 178 7.37 2.48 -2.91
N ILE A 179 8.69 2.31 -2.94
CA ILE A 179 9.56 2.53 -1.77
C ILE A 179 9.44 3.97 -1.27
N VAL A 180 9.45 4.94 -2.19
CA VAL A 180 9.38 6.37 -1.84
C VAL A 180 7.97 6.76 -1.38
N THR A 181 6.91 6.27 -2.02
CA THR A 181 5.54 6.73 -1.74
C THR A 181 4.75 5.85 -0.77
N ASP A 182 5.29 4.71 -0.33
CA ASP A 182 4.62 3.71 0.52
C ASP A 182 3.21 3.32 0.03
N GLY A 183 2.99 3.43 -1.29
CA GLY A 183 1.71 3.18 -1.94
C GLY A 183 0.64 4.27 -1.82
N ARG A 184 0.96 5.42 -1.20
CA ARG A 184 0.09 6.59 -1.19
C ARG A 184 -0.08 7.18 -2.60
N PRO A 185 -1.26 7.73 -2.92
CA PRO A 185 -1.48 8.42 -4.19
C PRO A 185 -0.60 9.67 -4.27
N ILE A 186 -0.02 9.92 -5.44
CA ILE A 186 0.85 11.10 -5.69
C ILE A 186 0.02 12.33 -6.09
N VAL A 187 -1.24 12.12 -6.47
CA VAL A 187 -2.15 13.22 -6.78
C VAL A 187 -2.79 13.65 -5.48
N ALA A 188 -2.61 14.92 -5.12
CA ALA A 188 -3.37 15.54 -4.06
C ALA A 188 -4.85 15.42 -4.40
N SER A 189 -5.67 14.96 -3.45
CA SER A 189 -7.10 15.27 -3.53
C SER A 189 -7.20 16.78 -3.50
N GLU A 190 -7.85 17.39 -4.51
CA GLU A 190 -8.38 18.73 -4.34
C GLU A 190 -9.26 18.68 -3.08
N GLU A 191 -8.77 19.33 -2.02
CA GLU A 191 -9.50 19.54 -0.78
C GLU A 191 -10.85 20.18 -1.15
N GLU A 192 -11.93 19.59 -0.63
CA GLU A 192 -13.21 20.30 -0.48
C GLU A 192 -13.13 21.20 0.74
#